data_AF-A0AA40CYK8-F1
#
_entry.id   AF-A0AA40CYK8-F1
#
_cell.length_a   1.000
_cell.length_b   1.000
_cell.length_c   1.000
_cell.angle_alpha   90.00
_cell.angle_beta   90.00
_cell.angle_gamma   90.00
#
_symmetry.space_group_name_H-M   'P 1'
#
loop_
_entity.id
_entity.type
_entity.pdbx_description
1 polymer ?
#
loop_
_entity_poly.entity_id
_entity_poly.type
_entity_poly.pdbx_seq_one_letter_code
_entity_poly.pdbx_strand_id
1 'polypeptide(L)'
;MANLAPDIRGVWISKSGEILHTTTDEGVVDFDPPYLPSVAEYGLPSRQPPIPVVLRSKLTVVKRMAHGVDQVSYVDPSSGKRKLATLKSAFKRDVVGGGLWTDIQALGCLPPHPNIVSLLSLVVEEISGLGVAGFTMPFMRGYTLLHQQAPWSFPQKWLHELIGAVDFLNLQGGIQHNDISAQNIFINTATNSLVLLDLGSASQTATWRTGGKEDMQKATQSDVEHATWAVASHIVRDPSLRPSCLAERNEMGRRLRNRELWVRHADVELDADILVLYDNLMAWTIKRRDGPLPCDAPHPIALPGYWREPPNAEADGKACPSLSWLRPPLSQLDPDRPILATGRYADEEPETELITVPDPSRGFPQPSLEA
;
A
#
# COMPACT_ATOMS: atom_id res chain seq x y z
N MET A 1 -2.79 -32.53 9.08
CA MET A 1 -1.93 -31.60 8.30
C MET A 1 -0.47 -31.98 8.52
N ALA A 2 0.39 -31.82 7.50
CA ALA A 2 1.75 -32.34 7.50
C ALA A 2 2.67 -31.69 8.57
N ASN A 3 3.55 -32.50 9.15
CA ASN A 3 4.52 -32.09 10.15
C ASN A 3 5.82 -31.70 9.43
N LEU A 4 6.16 -30.42 9.42
CA LEU A 4 7.40 -29.92 8.81
C LEU A 4 8.47 -29.75 9.89
N ALA A 5 9.69 -30.20 9.61
CA ALA A 5 10.84 -29.99 10.47
C ALA A 5 11.26 -28.50 10.47
N PRO A 6 11.75 -27.96 11.61
CA PRO A 6 12.02 -26.53 11.77
C PRO A 6 13.18 -26.00 10.93
N ASP A 7 14.02 -26.88 10.39
CA ASP A 7 15.15 -26.57 9.50
C ASP A 7 14.73 -26.50 8.02
N ILE A 8 13.48 -26.84 7.68
CA ILE A 8 12.97 -26.75 6.32
C ILE A 8 12.86 -25.28 5.91
N ARG A 9 13.58 -24.92 4.84
CA ARG A 9 13.64 -23.58 4.26
C ARG A 9 12.71 -23.41 3.06
N GLY A 10 12.34 -24.48 2.36
CA GLY A 10 11.45 -24.42 1.20
C GLY A 10 10.51 -25.62 1.10
N VAL A 11 9.31 -25.40 0.54
CA VAL A 11 8.26 -26.42 0.39
C VAL A 11 7.65 -26.30 -1.00
N TRP A 12 7.60 -27.40 -1.74
CA TRP A 12 6.86 -27.52 -2.99
C TRP A 12 5.52 -28.16 -2.71
N ILE A 13 4.45 -27.53 -3.21
CA ILE A 13 3.08 -27.95 -2.95
C ILE A 13 2.41 -28.29 -4.28
N SER A 14 1.64 -29.38 -4.28
CA SER A 14 0.84 -29.82 -5.42
C SER A 14 -0.33 -28.86 -5.66
N LYS A 15 -1.01 -29.02 -6.81
CA LYS A 15 -2.25 -28.28 -7.08
C LYS A 15 -3.37 -28.59 -6.07
N SER A 16 -3.33 -29.75 -5.42
CA SER A 16 -4.29 -30.16 -4.38
C SER A 16 -3.90 -29.68 -2.98
N GLY A 17 -2.76 -29.00 -2.81
CA GLY A 17 -2.31 -28.50 -1.51
C GLY A 17 -1.44 -29.49 -0.72
N GLU A 18 -1.01 -30.59 -1.35
CA GLU A 18 -0.14 -31.60 -0.72
C GLU A 18 1.32 -31.22 -0.83
N ILE A 19 2.12 -31.49 0.21
CA ILE A 19 3.56 -31.24 0.17
C ILE A 19 4.23 -32.30 -0.71
N LEU A 20 4.79 -31.86 -1.83
CA LEU A 20 5.52 -32.70 -2.78
C LEU A 20 6.98 -32.91 -2.35
N HIS A 21 7.62 -31.84 -1.88
CA HIS A 21 9.04 -31.84 -1.52
C HIS A 21 9.34 -30.70 -0.53
N THR A 22 10.41 -30.84 0.24
CA THR A 22 10.93 -29.87 1.20
C THR A 22 12.45 -29.76 1.05
N THR A 23 13.02 -28.57 1.17
CA THR A 23 14.48 -28.35 1.15
C THR A 23 14.93 -27.63 2.41
N THR A 24 16.18 -27.91 2.82
CA THR A 24 16.91 -27.17 3.86
C THR A 24 18.02 -26.30 3.27
N ASP A 25 18.27 -26.41 1.96
CA ASP A 25 19.34 -25.71 1.25
C ASP A 25 18.98 -24.24 0.99
N GLU A 26 19.71 -23.33 1.64
CA GLU A 26 19.56 -21.87 1.51
C GLU A 26 19.82 -21.37 0.09
N GLY A 27 20.66 -22.07 -0.69
CA GLY A 27 20.94 -21.70 -2.09
C GLY A 27 19.81 -22.03 -3.07
N VAL A 28 18.87 -22.90 -2.66
CA VAL A 28 17.73 -23.32 -3.48
C VAL A 28 16.50 -22.46 -3.22
N VAL A 29 16.42 -21.83 -2.05
CA VAL A 29 15.30 -20.95 -1.67
C VAL A 29 15.76 -19.51 -1.72
N ASP A 30 15.35 -18.78 -2.76
CA ASP A 30 15.42 -17.32 -2.80
C ASP A 30 14.41 -16.72 -1.81
N PHE A 31 14.58 -17.01 -0.52
CA PHE A 31 13.66 -16.69 0.54
C PHE A 31 14.41 -16.14 1.75
N ASP A 32 15.15 -15.05 1.55
CA ASP A 32 15.39 -14.15 2.68
C ASP A 32 14.02 -13.64 3.14
N PRO A 33 13.56 -14.01 4.36
CA PRO A 33 12.32 -13.47 4.88
C PRO A 33 12.53 -11.96 4.99
N PRO A 34 11.73 -11.15 4.27
CA PRO A 34 11.94 -9.73 4.27
C PRO A 34 11.78 -9.21 5.70
N TYR A 35 12.73 -8.41 6.17
CA TYR A 35 12.59 -7.70 7.44
C TYR A 35 11.26 -6.95 7.45
N LEU A 36 10.42 -7.24 8.45
CA LEU A 36 9.15 -6.54 8.66
C LEU A 36 9.35 -5.51 9.77
N PRO A 37 9.33 -4.21 9.47
CA PRO A 37 9.49 -3.19 10.50
C PRO A 37 8.39 -3.30 11.55
N SER A 38 8.73 -3.06 12.81
CA SER A 38 7.75 -2.98 13.88
C SER A 38 6.85 -1.75 13.74
N VAL A 39 5.69 -1.76 14.39
CA VAL A 39 4.78 -0.59 14.43
C VAL A 39 5.49 0.69 14.88
N ALA A 40 6.40 0.57 15.85
CA ALA A 40 7.15 1.72 16.39
C ALA A 40 8.12 2.32 15.36
N GLU A 41 8.75 1.49 14.53
CA GLU A 41 9.72 1.95 13.52
C GLU A 41 9.10 2.79 12.42
N TYR A 42 7.81 2.59 12.12
CA TYR A 42 7.10 3.49 11.21
C TYR A 42 7.04 4.93 11.75
N GLY A 43 7.10 5.14 13.08
CA GLY A 43 7.11 6.48 13.66
C GLY A 43 5.88 7.31 13.28
N LEU A 44 4.73 6.67 13.07
CA LEU A 44 3.51 7.34 12.61
C LEU A 44 3.07 8.43 13.62
N PRO A 45 2.53 9.56 13.14
CA PRO A 45 2.07 10.63 14.02
C PRO A 45 0.97 10.12 14.96
N SER A 46 0.99 10.60 16.20
CA SER A 46 -0.05 10.29 17.18
C SER A 46 -1.41 10.83 16.69
N ARG A 47 -2.36 9.92 16.48
CA ARG A 47 -3.74 10.24 16.07
C ARG A 47 -4.71 10.02 17.23
N GLN A 48 -5.82 10.74 17.20
CA GLN A 48 -6.96 10.51 18.08
C GLN A 48 -8.20 10.19 17.23
N PRO A 49 -8.70 8.93 17.22
CA PRO A 49 -8.12 7.75 17.88
C PRO A 49 -6.81 7.26 17.22
N PRO A 50 -5.97 6.50 17.96
CA PRO A 50 -4.78 5.86 17.38
C PRO A 50 -5.13 4.88 16.26
N ILE A 51 -4.19 4.63 15.35
CA ILE A 51 -4.34 3.60 14.32
C ILE A 51 -4.36 2.22 15.03
N PRO A 52 -5.43 1.43 14.89
CA PRO A 52 -5.49 0.10 15.47
C PRO A 52 -4.39 -0.82 14.93
N VAL A 53 -3.88 -1.68 15.81
CA VAL A 53 -2.97 -2.78 15.45
C VAL A 53 -3.74 -4.08 15.62
N VAL A 54 -3.76 -4.91 14.59
CA VAL A 54 -4.53 -6.16 14.57
C VAL A 54 -3.60 -7.32 14.23
N LEU A 55 -3.68 -8.39 15.01
CA LEU A 55 -2.97 -9.62 14.71
C LEU A 55 -3.55 -10.28 13.46
N ARG A 56 -2.70 -10.73 12.54
CA ARG A 56 -3.11 -11.33 11.27
C ARG A 56 -4.09 -12.51 11.43
N SER A 57 -3.96 -13.29 12.49
CA SER A 57 -4.85 -14.41 12.84
C SER A 57 -6.27 -14.00 13.21
N LYS A 58 -6.49 -12.73 13.58
CA LYS A 58 -7.84 -12.19 13.84
C LYS A 58 -8.57 -11.80 12.54
N LEU A 59 -7.92 -11.92 11.39
CA LEU A 59 -8.51 -11.67 10.07
C LEU A 59 -8.80 -12.99 9.35
N THR A 60 -10.04 -13.19 8.92
CA THR A 60 -10.42 -14.30 8.06
C THR A 60 -10.44 -13.83 6.60
N VAL A 61 -9.65 -14.45 5.73
CA VAL A 61 -9.68 -14.17 4.28
C VAL A 61 -11.01 -14.68 3.72
N VAL A 62 -11.80 -13.76 3.15
CA VAL A 62 -13.08 -14.04 2.50
C VAL A 62 -12.87 -14.31 1.02
N LYS A 63 -12.03 -13.51 0.36
CA LYS A 63 -11.77 -13.59 -1.07
C LYS A 63 -10.40 -13.01 -1.40
N ARG A 64 -9.63 -13.69 -2.25
CA ARG A 64 -8.41 -13.14 -2.84
C ARG A 64 -8.78 -12.25 -4.02
N MET A 65 -8.39 -10.98 -4.00
CA MET A 65 -8.84 -9.99 -5.00
C MET A 65 -7.77 -9.74 -6.05
N ALA A 66 -6.53 -9.54 -5.60
CA ALA A 66 -5.38 -9.34 -6.47
C ALA A 66 -4.13 -9.89 -5.78
N HIS A 67 -2.99 -9.80 -6.45
CA HIS A 67 -1.72 -10.18 -5.87
C HIS A 67 -1.42 -9.36 -4.61
N GLY A 68 -1.27 -10.02 -3.45
CA GLY A 68 -1.03 -9.36 -2.17
C GLY A 68 -2.23 -8.61 -1.59
N VAL A 69 -3.42 -8.68 -2.22
CA VAL A 69 -4.62 -7.96 -1.79
C VAL A 69 -5.80 -8.91 -1.58
N ASP A 70 -6.30 -8.95 -0.35
CA ASP A 70 -7.38 -9.83 0.09
C ASP A 70 -8.56 -9.04 0.63
N GLN A 71 -9.78 -9.50 0.34
CA GLN A 71 -10.94 -9.15 1.13
C GLN A 71 -10.92 -10.00 2.40
N VAL A 72 -10.96 -9.34 3.56
CA VAL A 72 -10.94 -9.99 4.87
C VAL A 72 -12.17 -9.63 5.68
N SER A 73 -12.52 -10.49 6.64
CA SER A 73 -13.50 -10.19 7.67
C SER A 73 -12.87 -10.27 9.05
N TYR A 74 -13.35 -9.43 9.97
CA TYR A 74 -12.89 -9.38 11.35
C TYR A 74 -14.05 -9.00 12.27
N VAL A 75 -13.94 -9.31 13.56
CA VAL A 75 -14.90 -8.86 14.57
C VAL A 75 -14.43 -7.51 15.09
N ASP A 76 -15.25 -6.49 14.91
CA ASP A 76 -14.96 -5.16 15.44
C ASP A 76 -15.05 -5.17 16.97
N PRO A 77 -13.96 -4.89 17.70
CA PRO A 77 -13.97 -4.93 19.17
C PRO A 77 -15.00 -4.00 19.79
N SER A 78 -15.29 -2.86 19.14
CA SER A 78 -16.20 -1.85 19.69
C SER A 78 -17.68 -2.23 19.58
N SER A 79 -18.04 -3.00 18.55
CA SER A 79 -19.45 -3.33 18.26
C SER A 79 -19.77 -4.82 18.37
N GLY A 80 -18.75 -5.68 18.48
CA GLY A 80 -18.89 -7.14 18.40
C GLY A 80 -19.38 -7.65 17.03
N LYS A 81 -19.57 -6.75 16.06
CA LYS A 81 -20.12 -7.11 14.74
C LYS A 81 -18.99 -7.48 13.78
N ARG A 82 -19.26 -8.45 12.92
CA ARG A 82 -18.38 -8.78 11.81
C ARG A 82 -18.37 -7.63 10.81
N LYS A 83 -17.17 -7.12 10.49
CA LYS A 83 -16.92 -6.12 9.46
C LYS A 83 -16.05 -6.69 8.34
N LEU A 84 -16.10 -6.05 7.18
CA LEU A 84 -15.26 -6.35 6.03
C LEU A 84 -14.19 -5.27 5.88
N ALA A 85 -13.00 -5.67 5.50
CA ALA A 85 -11.90 -4.78 5.12
C ALA A 85 -11.15 -5.35 3.91
N THR A 86 -10.34 -4.50 3.30
CA THR A 86 -9.35 -4.90 2.29
C THR A 86 -7.98 -4.93 2.94
N LEU A 87 -7.30 -6.06 2.90
CA LEU A 87 -5.93 -6.26 3.40
C LEU A 87 -4.95 -6.14 2.23
N LYS A 88 -3.97 -5.23 2.33
CA LYS A 88 -2.75 -5.27 1.53
C LYS A 88 -1.65 -5.91 2.38
N SER A 89 -1.18 -7.08 1.96
CA SER A 89 -0.19 -7.87 2.69
C SER A 89 1.23 -7.53 2.26
N ALA A 90 2.18 -7.66 3.18
CA ALA A 90 3.60 -7.60 2.90
C ALA A 90 3.99 -8.74 1.95
N PHE A 91 4.38 -8.38 0.74
CA PHE A 91 4.96 -9.31 -0.23
C PHE A 91 6.44 -8.98 -0.45
N LYS A 92 7.29 -9.97 -0.73
CA LYS A 92 8.75 -9.78 -0.87
C LYS A 92 9.09 -8.58 -1.76
N ARG A 93 8.43 -8.45 -2.91
CA ARG A 93 8.62 -7.32 -3.83
C ARG A 93 8.24 -5.96 -3.22
N ASP A 94 7.14 -5.90 -2.47
CA ASP A 94 6.62 -4.68 -1.87
C ASP A 94 7.43 -4.24 -0.65
N VAL A 95 8.02 -5.20 0.07
CA VAL A 95 8.91 -4.93 1.20
C VAL A 95 10.30 -4.54 0.68
N VAL A 96 10.90 -5.34 -0.20
CA VAL A 96 12.23 -5.03 -0.78
C VAL A 96 12.22 -3.72 -1.58
N GLY A 97 11.13 -3.44 -2.29
CA GLY A 97 10.95 -2.19 -3.04
C GLY A 97 10.54 -0.99 -2.18
N GLY A 98 10.26 -1.18 -0.89
CA GLY A 98 9.78 -0.13 0.01
C GLY A 98 8.35 0.34 -0.22
N GLY A 99 7.60 -0.28 -1.13
CA GLY A 99 6.23 0.13 -1.47
C GLY A 99 5.25 0.05 -0.30
N LEU A 100 5.32 -1.03 0.49
CA LEU A 100 4.48 -1.17 1.69
C LEU A 100 4.80 -0.08 2.73
N TRP A 101 6.09 0.23 2.88
CA TRP A 101 6.54 1.29 3.78
C TRP A 101 5.97 2.63 3.37
N THR A 102 6.13 2.99 2.09
CA THR A 102 5.63 4.24 1.52
C THR A 102 4.12 4.36 1.66
N ASP A 103 3.36 3.30 1.39
CA ASP A 103 1.90 3.28 1.57
C ASP A 103 1.51 3.64 3.01
N ILE A 104 2.08 2.92 3.98
CA ILE A 104 1.75 3.13 5.40
C ILE A 104 2.18 4.51 5.86
N GLN A 105 3.35 4.99 5.44
CA GLN A 105 3.83 6.32 5.81
C GLN A 105 2.95 7.43 5.23
N ALA A 106 2.59 7.32 3.94
CA ALA A 106 1.73 8.31 3.30
C ALA A 106 0.33 8.30 3.92
N LEU A 107 -0.33 7.14 3.98
CA LEU A 107 -1.69 7.03 4.51
C LEU A 107 -1.78 7.31 6.02
N GLY A 108 -0.74 6.92 6.77
CA GLY A 108 -0.61 7.15 8.21
C GLY A 108 -0.32 8.61 8.58
N CYS A 109 0.13 9.43 7.63
CA CYS A 109 0.34 10.87 7.82
C CYS A 109 -0.73 11.76 7.18
N LEU A 110 -1.43 11.28 6.14
CA LEU A 110 -2.46 12.06 5.45
C LEU A 110 -3.69 12.33 6.34
N PRO A 111 -4.22 13.56 6.36
CA PRO A 111 -5.55 13.79 6.90
C PRO A 111 -6.59 13.03 6.06
N PRO A 112 -7.73 12.62 6.65
CA PRO A 112 -8.77 11.92 5.91
C PRO A 112 -9.26 12.73 4.70
N HIS A 113 -9.37 12.08 3.54
CA HIS A 113 -9.87 12.68 2.31
C HIS A 113 -10.87 11.73 1.64
N PRO A 114 -12.04 12.19 1.16
CA PRO A 114 -13.09 11.31 0.64
C PRO A 114 -12.69 10.57 -0.65
N ASN A 115 -11.76 11.13 -1.42
CA ASN A 115 -11.32 10.57 -2.71
C ASN A 115 -9.91 9.96 -2.66
N ILE A 116 -9.37 9.68 -1.47
CA ILE A 116 -8.11 8.95 -1.28
C ILE A 116 -8.38 7.83 -0.28
N VAL A 117 -7.86 6.63 -0.53
CA VAL A 117 -8.07 5.51 0.37
C VAL A 117 -7.49 5.80 1.76
N SER A 118 -8.15 5.32 2.81
CA SER A 118 -7.71 5.53 4.19
C SER A 118 -7.08 4.28 4.78
N LEU A 119 -6.04 4.46 5.60
CA LEU A 119 -5.50 3.43 6.47
C LEU A 119 -6.47 3.16 7.63
N LEU A 120 -6.95 1.92 7.76
CA LEU A 120 -7.86 1.48 8.81
C LEU A 120 -7.11 0.87 10.00
N SER A 121 -6.16 -0.04 9.75
CA SER A 121 -5.36 -0.68 10.79
C SER A 121 -4.03 -1.17 10.24
N LEU A 122 -3.03 -1.27 11.11
CA LEU A 122 -1.83 -2.05 10.81
C LEU A 122 -2.09 -3.53 11.15
N VAL A 123 -1.50 -4.42 10.38
CA VAL A 123 -1.60 -5.87 10.58
C VAL A 123 -0.23 -6.40 10.92
N VAL A 124 -0.12 -7.06 12.07
CA VAL A 124 1.13 -7.65 12.55
C VAL A 124 1.12 -9.17 12.43
N GLU A 125 2.29 -9.74 12.19
CA GLU A 125 2.49 -11.19 12.15
C GLU A 125 2.47 -11.83 13.56
N GLU A 126 2.35 -13.15 13.62
CA GLU A 126 2.15 -13.92 14.86
C GLU A 126 3.42 -14.42 15.55
N ILE A 127 4.56 -14.43 14.88
CA ILE A 127 5.87 -14.87 15.36
C ILE A 127 6.37 -13.94 16.46
N SER A 128 6.51 -12.64 16.16
CA SER A 128 6.92 -11.64 17.15
C SER A 128 5.74 -10.82 17.69
N GLY A 129 4.64 -10.74 16.95
CA GLY A 129 3.54 -9.83 17.27
C GLY A 129 3.86 -8.36 17.00
N LEU A 130 5.07 -8.06 16.51
CA LEU A 130 5.59 -6.71 16.32
C LEU A 130 5.74 -6.35 14.84
N GLY A 131 6.19 -7.29 14.01
CA GLY A 131 6.46 -7.05 12.59
C GLY A 131 5.20 -6.74 11.80
N VAL A 132 5.18 -5.61 11.08
CA VAL A 132 4.03 -5.22 10.27
C VAL A 132 4.01 -6.05 8.98
N ALA A 133 3.08 -6.99 8.91
CA ALA A 133 2.84 -7.89 7.78
C ALA A 133 1.83 -7.34 6.77
N GLY A 134 1.36 -6.11 6.94
CA GLY A 134 0.44 -5.45 6.03
C GLY A 134 -0.41 -4.40 6.73
N PHE A 135 -1.44 -3.94 6.03
CA PHE A 135 -2.41 -3.02 6.59
C PHE A 135 -3.80 -3.24 5.99
N THR A 136 -4.84 -2.80 6.71
CA THR A 136 -6.20 -2.84 6.22
C THR A 136 -6.69 -1.45 5.79
N MET A 137 -7.61 -1.46 4.83
CA MET A 137 -8.35 -0.32 4.33
C MET A 137 -9.85 -0.66 4.35
N PRO A 138 -10.75 0.35 4.30
CA PRO A 138 -12.17 0.09 4.17
C PRO A 138 -12.46 -0.80 2.95
N PHE A 139 -13.28 -1.83 3.15
CA PHE A 139 -13.80 -2.59 2.02
C PHE A 139 -14.83 -1.73 1.28
N MET A 140 -14.53 -1.42 0.02
CA MET A 140 -15.43 -0.66 -0.85
C MET A 140 -15.98 -1.59 -1.94
N ARG A 141 -17.29 -1.49 -2.19
CA ARG A 141 -17.91 -2.16 -3.33
C ARG A 141 -17.68 -1.32 -4.57
N GLY A 142 -17.20 -1.94 -5.64
CA GLY A 142 -16.89 -1.20 -6.85
C GLY A 142 -15.86 -1.89 -7.72
N TYR A 143 -15.22 -1.09 -8.56
CA TYR A 143 -14.25 -1.54 -9.54
C TYR A 143 -13.22 -0.44 -9.77
N THR A 144 -12.02 -0.82 -10.21
CA THR A 144 -11.06 0.14 -10.76
C THR A 144 -11.47 0.47 -12.20
N LEU A 145 -11.05 1.62 -12.74
CA LEU A 145 -11.34 1.96 -14.14
C LEU A 145 -10.83 0.89 -15.11
N LEU A 146 -9.68 0.25 -14.81
CA LEU A 146 -9.17 -0.87 -15.62
C LEU A 146 -10.19 -2.03 -15.70
N HIS A 147 -10.86 -2.32 -14.58
CA HIS A 147 -11.77 -3.45 -14.46
C HIS A 147 -13.25 -3.06 -14.68
N GLN A 148 -13.52 -1.83 -15.08
CA GLN A 148 -14.88 -1.41 -15.42
C GLN A 148 -15.40 -2.26 -16.59
N GLN A 149 -16.57 -2.85 -16.38
CA GLN A 149 -17.31 -3.56 -17.41
C GLN A 149 -18.31 -2.61 -18.07
N ALA A 150 -18.73 -2.94 -19.30
CA ALA A 150 -19.70 -2.14 -20.03
C ALA A 150 -21.03 -1.98 -19.23
N PRO A 151 -21.68 -0.80 -19.28
CA PRO A 151 -21.26 0.39 -20.02
C PRO A 151 -20.04 1.09 -19.38
N TRP A 152 -19.08 1.50 -20.21
CA TRP A 152 -17.96 2.30 -19.74
C TRP A 152 -18.42 3.73 -19.54
N SER A 153 -18.12 4.30 -18.39
CA SER A 153 -18.61 5.62 -18.01
C SER A 153 -17.48 6.44 -17.41
N PHE A 154 -17.53 7.75 -17.61
CA PHE A 154 -16.66 8.68 -16.90
C PHE A 154 -17.35 10.04 -16.73
N PRO A 155 -18.25 10.18 -15.73
CA PRO A 155 -18.93 11.43 -15.49
C PRO A 155 -17.97 12.55 -15.07
N GLN A 156 -18.32 13.80 -15.38
CA GLN A 156 -17.56 15.00 -15.04
C GLN A 156 -17.28 15.10 -13.54
N LYS A 157 -18.18 14.60 -12.69
CA LYS A 157 -17.96 14.49 -11.24
C LYS A 157 -16.64 13.78 -10.91
N TRP A 158 -16.36 12.64 -11.55
CA TRP A 158 -15.16 11.86 -11.25
C TRP A 158 -13.88 12.59 -11.69
N LEU A 159 -13.94 13.37 -12.77
CA LEU A 159 -12.83 14.23 -13.17
C LEU A 159 -12.48 15.24 -12.06
N HIS A 160 -13.48 15.91 -11.51
CA HIS A 160 -13.28 16.88 -10.43
C HIS A 160 -12.80 16.23 -9.14
N GLU A 161 -13.33 15.06 -8.78
CA GLU A 161 -12.87 14.28 -7.62
C GLU A 161 -11.39 13.86 -7.77
N LEU A 162 -10.99 13.41 -8.96
CA LEU A 162 -9.60 13.05 -9.25
C LEU A 162 -8.68 14.27 -9.15
N ILE A 163 -9.04 15.38 -9.81
CA ILE A 163 -8.28 16.63 -9.76
C ILE A 163 -8.13 17.10 -8.31
N GLY A 164 -9.21 17.07 -7.53
CA GLY A 164 -9.20 17.44 -6.12
C GLY A 164 -8.29 16.56 -5.27
N ALA A 165 -8.32 15.24 -5.48
CA ALA A 165 -7.44 14.30 -4.78
C ALA A 165 -5.95 14.54 -5.11
N VAL A 166 -5.63 14.75 -6.39
CA VAL A 166 -4.25 15.01 -6.83
C VAL A 166 -3.75 16.35 -6.31
N ASP A 167 -4.56 17.42 -6.42
CA ASP A 167 -4.21 18.72 -5.86
C ASP A 167 -4.05 18.66 -4.34
N PHE A 168 -4.87 17.89 -3.63
CA PHE A 168 -4.70 17.68 -2.19
C PHE A 168 -3.35 17.04 -1.87
N LEU A 169 -3.00 15.92 -2.52
CA LEU A 169 -1.71 15.24 -2.30
C LEU A 169 -0.53 16.16 -2.60
N ASN A 170 -0.55 16.78 -3.78
CA ASN A 170 0.55 17.61 -4.26
C ASN A 170 0.64 18.94 -3.49
N LEU A 171 -0.44 19.70 -3.43
CA LEU A 171 -0.43 21.09 -2.94
C LEU A 171 -0.62 21.21 -1.43
N GLN A 172 -1.26 20.23 -0.78
CA GLN A 172 -1.43 20.26 0.68
C GLN A 172 -0.45 19.33 1.38
N GLY A 173 -0.29 18.11 0.85
CA GLY A 173 0.59 17.09 1.43
C GLY A 173 2.04 17.13 0.95
N GLY A 174 2.37 17.88 -0.10
CA GLY A 174 3.72 17.91 -0.69
C GLY A 174 4.20 16.57 -1.27
N ILE A 175 3.28 15.61 -1.47
CA ILE A 175 3.55 14.26 -1.95
C ILE A 175 3.06 14.11 -3.39
N GLN A 176 3.86 13.41 -4.19
CA GLN A 176 3.47 12.89 -5.49
C GLN A 176 3.07 11.44 -5.37
N HIS A 177 2.03 11.05 -6.11
CA HIS A 177 1.58 9.68 -6.16
C HIS A 177 2.48 8.81 -7.05
N ASN A 178 2.98 9.37 -8.16
CA ASN A 178 3.84 8.74 -9.17
C ASN A 178 3.30 7.51 -9.92
N ASP A 179 2.09 7.05 -9.60
CA ASP A 179 1.48 5.88 -10.26
C ASP A 179 -0.03 6.06 -10.45
N ILE A 180 -0.47 7.26 -10.80
CA ILE A 180 -1.88 7.47 -11.17
C ILE A 180 -2.14 6.72 -12.48
N SER A 181 -3.06 5.76 -12.42
CA SER A 181 -3.43 4.91 -13.55
C SER A 181 -4.85 4.40 -13.40
N ALA A 182 -5.42 3.85 -14.47
CA ALA A 182 -6.74 3.23 -14.42
C ALA A 182 -6.86 2.09 -13.39
N GLN A 183 -5.74 1.50 -12.96
CA GLN A 183 -5.71 0.46 -11.92
C GLN A 183 -5.86 1.04 -10.52
N ASN A 184 -5.34 2.25 -10.31
CA ASN A 184 -5.30 2.91 -9.01
C ASN A 184 -6.46 3.91 -8.82
N ILE A 185 -7.31 4.08 -9.84
CA ILE A 185 -8.54 4.86 -9.76
C ILE A 185 -9.71 3.91 -9.54
N PHE A 186 -10.31 3.93 -8.35
CA PHE A 186 -11.43 3.08 -7.96
C PHE A 186 -12.75 3.86 -7.91
N ILE A 187 -13.82 3.25 -8.41
CA ILE A 187 -15.16 3.79 -8.32
C ILE A 187 -15.91 3.04 -7.24
N ASN A 188 -16.20 3.72 -6.13
CA ASN A 188 -17.07 3.18 -5.10
C ASN A 188 -18.52 3.29 -5.57
N THR A 189 -19.14 2.16 -5.89
CA THR A 189 -20.50 2.12 -6.45
C THR A 189 -21.58 2.46 -5.42
N ALA A 190 -21.27 2.34 -4.11
CA ALA A 190 -22.23 2.70 -3.07
C ALA A 190 -22.39 4.22 -2.94
N THR A 191 -21.33 4.99 -3.16
CA THR A 191 -21.33 6.47 -3.05
C THR A 191 -21.26 7.17 -4.41
N ASN A 192 -21.06 6.40 -5.49
CA ASN A 192 -20.77 6.90 -6.83
C ASN A 192 -19.62 7.91 -6.84
N SER A 193 -18.54 7.61 -6.11
CA SER A 193 -17.38 8.50 -5.97
C SER A 193 -16.09 7.78 -6.32
N LEU A 194 -15.17 8.56 -6.90
CA LEU A 194 -13.82 8.15 -7.20
C LEU A 194 -12.97 8.12 -5.93
N VAL A 195 -12.15 7.09 -5.77
CA VAL A 195 -11.16 6.94 -4.71
C VAL A 195 -9.83 6.54 -5.32
N LEU A 196 -8.79 7.32 -5.03
CA LEU A 196 -7.42 7.04 -5.43
C LEU A 196 -6.78 6.03 -4.47
N LEU A 197 -6.19 4.98 -5.02
CA LEU A 197 -5.58 3.85 -4.31
C LEU A 197 -4.06 3.82 -4.51
N ASP A 198 -3.37 3.04 -3.68
CA ASP A 198 -1.96 2.63 -3.85
C ASP A 198 -0.94 3.77 -3.91
N LEU A 199 -0.50 4.22 -2.74
CA LEU A 199 0.56 5.20 -2.59
C LEU A 199 1.94 4.53 -2.45
N GLY A 200 2.10 3.25 -2.84
CA GLY A 200 3.37 2.55 -2.69
C GLY A 200 4.52 3.15 -3.49
N SER A 201 4.20 3.87 -4.58
CA SER A 201 5.18 4.62 -5.39
C SER A 201 5.28 6.09 -5.00
N ALA A 202 4.56 6.52 -3.96
CA ALA A 202 4.52 7.92 -3.60
C ALA A 202 5.91 8.40 -3.17
N SER A 203 6.20 9.65 -3.49
CA SER A 203 7.44 10.28 -3.05
C SER A 203 7.16 11.67 -2.53
N GLN A 204 7.90 12.09 -1.52
CA GLN A 204 7.95 13.50 -1.19
C GLN A 204 8.51 14.22 -2.41
N THR A 205 7.80 15.24 -2.87
CA THR A 205 8.27 16.03 -4.02
C THR A 205 9.62 16.61 -3.62
N ALA A 206 10.67 16.22 -4.36
CA ALA A 206 12.08 16.43 -4.05
C ALA A 206 12.33 17.36 -2.87
N THR A 207 12.74 16.78 -1.74
CA THR A 207 13.35 17.57 -0.69
C THR A 207 14.53 18.35 -1.28
N TRP A 208 14.39 19.68 -1.35
CA TRP A 208 15.32 20.78 -1.00
C TRP A 208 16.87 20.59 -0.96
N ARG A 209 17.45 19.41 -1.20
CA ARG A 209 18.88 19.10 -1.00
C ARG A 209 19.66 18.84 -2.28
N THR A 210 19.04 18.50 -3.41
CA THR A 210 19.82 18.05 -4.61
C THR A 210 19.30 18.48 -5.98
N GLY A 211 18.05 18.94 -6.12
CA GLY A 211 17.45 19.30 -7.43
C GLY A 211 17.07 20.77 -7.55
N GLY A 212 17.20 21.33 -8.76
CA GLY A 212 16.78 22.70 -9.06
C GLY A 212 15.25 22.84 -9.22
N LYS A 213 14.76 24.08 -9.39
CA LYS A 213 13.32 24.35 -9.67
C LYS A 213 12.79 23.56 -10.88
N GLU A 214 13.63 23.32 -11.88
CA GLU A 214 13.25 22.54 -13.08
C GLU A 214 12.96 21.07 -12.76
N ASP A 215 13.74 20.43 -11.89
CA ASP A 215 13.52 19.04 -11.48
C ASP A 215 12.25 18.90 -10.65
N MET A 216 11.97 19.90 -9.80
CA MET A 216 10.73 19.99 -9.04
C MET A 216 9.51 20.20 -9.94
N GLN A 217 9.62 21.03 -10.98
CA GLN A 217 8.55 21.26 -11.94
C GLN A 217 8.29 20.02 -12.81
N LYS A 218 9.34 19.30 -13.24
CA LYS A 218 9.21 18.01 -13.94
C LYS A 218 8.53 16.95 -13.09
N ALA A 219 8.91 16.86 -11.81
CA ALA A 219 8.28 15.93 -10.88
C ALA A 219 6.78 16.26 -10.72
N THR A 220 6.44 17.55 -10.55
CA THR A 220 5.05 18.02 -10.38
C THR A 220 4.17 17.71 -11.58
N GLN A 221 4.75 17.76 -12.78
CA GLN A 221 4.06 17.41 -14.01
C GLN A 221 3.72 15.91 -14.07
N SER A 222 4.47 15.03 -13.39
CA SER A 222 4.29 13.58 -13.45
C SER A 222 2.85 13.14 -13.09
N ASP A 223 2.33 13.57 -11.94
CA ASP A 223 0.95 13.20 -11.53
C ASP A 223 -0.12 13.80 -12.45
N VAL A 224 0.10 15.01 -12.96
CA VAL A 224 -0.80 15.67 -13.92
C VAL A 224 -0.84 14.93 -15.24
N GLU A 225 0.32 14.53 -15.77
CA GLU A 225 0.40 13.75 -17.01
C GLU A 225 -0.16 12.35 -16.84
N HIS A 226 0.10 11.71 -15.70
CA HIS A 226 -0.46 10.40 -15.36
C HIS A 226 -1.99 10.42 -15.23
N ALA A 227 -2.55 11.43 -14.55
CA ALA A 227 -3.99 11.64 -14.48
C ALA A 227 -4.59 11.92 -15.86
N THR A 228 -3.93 12.77 -16.66
CA THR A 228 -4.37 13.09 -18.02
C THR A 228 -4.43 11.85 -18.89
N TRP A 229 -3.37 11.04 -18.86
CA TRP A 229 -3.32 9.78 -19.56
C TRP A 229 -4.37 8.77 -19.07
N ALA A 230 -4.55 8.62 -17.76
CA ALA A 230 -5.50 7.66 -17.19
C ALA A 230 -6.95 7.99 -17.61
N VAL A 231 -7.33 9.27 -17.59
CA VAL A 231 -8.67 9.72 -18.02
C VAL A 231 -8.84 9.54 -19.52
N ALA A 232 -7.90 10.04 -20.33
CA ALA A 232 -8.02 9.98 -21.78
C ALA A 232 -8.01 8.54 -22.31
N SER A 233 -7.13 7.68 -21.78
CA SER A 233 -7.06 6.27 -22.19
C SER A 233 -8.35 5.50 -21.87
N HIS A 234 -9.06 5.88 -20.81
CA HIS A 234 -10.36 5.30 -20.46
C HIS A 234 -11.49 5.78 -21.38
N ILE A 235 -11.49 7.05 -21.78
CA ILE A 235 -12.53 7.66 -22.62
C ILE A 235 -12.33 7.37 -24.11
N VAL A 236 -11.10 7.50 -24.61
CA VAL A 236 -10.74 7.35 -26.02
C VAL A 236 -10.57 5.88 -26.38
N ARG A 237 -10.06 5.07 -25.44
CA ARG A 237 -9.83 3.63 -25.57
C ARG A 237 -8.98 3.22 -26.79
N ASP A 238 -8.19 4.14 -27.32
CA ASP A 238 -7.24 3.83 -28.41
C ASP A 238 -6.04 3.03 -27.85
N PRO A 239 -5.81 1.79 -28.34
CA PRO A 239 -4.67 0.99 -27.94
C PRO A 239 -3.31 1.66 -28.19
N SER A 240 -3.21 2.58 -29.16
CA SER A 240 -1.97 3.32 -29.47
C SER A 240 -1.53 4.26 -28.33
N LEU A 241 -2.44 4.58 -27.41
CA LEU A 241 -2.19 5.41 -26.23
C LEU A 241 -1.66 4.62 -25.04
N ARG A 242 -1.44 3.31 -25.16
CA ARG A 242 -0.92 2.47 -24.06
C ARG A 242 0.61 2.61 -23.97
N PRO A 243 1.14 3.16 -22.86
CA PRO A 243 2.57 3.26 -22.66
C PRO A 243 3.14 1.89 -22.28
N SER A 244 4.37 1.62 -22.71
CA SER A 244 5.12 0.41 -22.40
C SER A 244 5.83 0.50 -21.04
N CYS A 245 6.09 1.72 -20.56
CA CYS A 245 6.74 2.00 -19.28
C CYS A 245 6.30 3.34 -18.67
N LEU A 246 6.76 3.64 -17.44
CA LEU A 246 6.40 4.87 -16.74
C LEU A 246 6.87 6.14 -17.45
N ALA A 247 8.09 6.13 -18.02
CA ALA A 247 8.62 7.29 -18.75
C ALA A 247 7.76 7.65 -19.98
N GLU A 248 7.26 6.64 -20.69
CA GLU A 248 6.34 6.82 -21.81
C GLU A 248 4.96 7.34 -21.37
N ARG A 249 4.53 7.04 -20.13
CA ARG A 249 3.26 7.54 -19.59
C ARG A 249 3.25 9.07 -19.48
N ASN A 250 4.36 9.65 -19.01
CA ASN A 250 4.53 11.10 -18.94
C ASN A 250 4.50 11.76 -20.33
N GLU A 251 5.17 11.15 -21.31
CA GLU A 251 5.12 11.64 -22.68
C GLU A 251 3.73 11.51 -23.29
N MET A 252 3.02 10.43 -22.99
CA MET A 252 1.66 10.23 -23.48
C MET A 252 0.69 11.26 -22.91
N GLY A 253 0.78 11.58 -21.61
CA GLY A 253 0.00 12.67 -21.01
C GLY A 253 0.22 14.00 -21.73
N ARG A 254 1.47 14.33 -22.05
CA ARG A 254 1.80 15.55 -22.84
C ARG A 254 1.21 15.52 -24.23
N ARG A 255 1.30 14.40 -24.94
CA ARG A 255 0.72 14.23 -26.28
C ARG A 255 -0.79 14.41 -26.27
N LEU A 256 -1.46 13.95 -25.22
CA LEU A 256 -2.91 14.08 -25.01
C LEU A 256 -3.38 15.51 -24.74
N ARG A 257 -2.47 16.49 -24.70
CA ARG A 257 -2.83 17.91 -24.81
C ARG A 257 -3.24 18.31 -26.22
N ASN A 258 -3.04 17.45 -27.22
CA ASN A 258 -3.64 17.65 -28.53
C ASN A 258 -5.12 17.28 -28.49
N ARG A 259 -5.99 18.29 -28.64
CA ARG A 259 -7.44 18.16 -28.72
C ARG A 259 -7.91 17.14 -29.76
N GLU A 260 -7.20 16.98 -30.87
CA GLU A 260 -7.58 16.05 -31.95
C GLU A 260 -7.54 14.57 -31.51
N LEU A 261 -6.81 14.25 -30.44
CA LEU A 261 -6.75 12.90 -29.88
C LEU A 261 -7.95 12.57 -28.99
N TRP A 262 -8.77 13.56 -28.62
CA TRP A 262 -9.93 13.39 -27.76
C TRP A 262 -11.18 13.00 -28.55
N VAL A 263 -11.13 11.81 -29.13
CA VAL A 263 -12.26 11.19 -29.82
C VAL A 263 -12.91 10.16 -28.89
N ARG A 264 -14.16 10.41 -28.49
CA ARG A 264 -14.90 9.51 -27.59
C ARG A 264 -15.09 8.14 -28.26
N HIS A 265 -14.74 7.08 -27.55
CA HIS A 265 -15.06 5.72 -28.01
C HIS A 265 -16.58 5.50 -28.02
N ALA A 266 -17.10 4.74 -28.99
CA ALA A 266 -18.54 4.53 -29.18
C ALA A 266 -19.24 3.95 -27.93
N ASP A 267 -18.54 3.05 -27.22
CA ASP A 267 -19.06 2.37 -26.03
C ASP A 267 -18.89 3.16 -24.71
N VAL A 268 -18.38 4.40 -24.76
CA VAL A 268 -18.18 5.24 -23.58
C VAL A 268 -19.33 6.23 -23.41
N GLU A 269 -19.98 6.16 -22.26
CA GLU A 269 -21.03 7.06 -21.81
C GLU A 269 -20.44 8.19 -20.97
N LEU A 270 -20.74 9.43 -21.36
CA LEU A 270 -20.35 10.63 -20.65
C LEU A 270 -21.61 11.42 -20.29
N ASP A 271 -21.64 12.03 -19.11
CA ASP A 271 -22.71 12.93 -18.67
C ASP A 271 -22.52 14.38 -19.17
N ALA A 272 -21.40 14.65 -19.83
CA ALA A 272 -21.02 15.91 -20.45
C ALA A 272 -20.37 15.67 -21.81
N ASP A 273 -20.31 16.71 -22.64
CA ASP A 273 -19.55 16.66 -23.90
C ASP A 273 -18.06 16.35 -23.62
N ILE A 274 -17.44 15.50 -24.44
CA ILE A 274 -16.03 15.13 -24.25
C ILE A 274 -15.11 16.35 -24.22
N LEU A 275 -15.45 17.41 -24.97
CA LEU A 275 -14.67 18.63 -25.01
C LEU A 275 -14.78 19.43 -23.70
N VAL A 276 -15.89 19.30 -22.96
CA VAL A 276 -16.00 19.89 -21.61
C VAL A 276 -15.03 19.20 -20.65
N LEU A 277 -14.92 17.87 -20.72
CA LEU A 277 -13.94 17.13 -19.91
C LEU A 277 -12.51 17.51 -20.28
N TYR A 278 -12.22 17.58 -21.59
CA TYR A 278 -10.94 18.03 -22.11
C TYR A 278 -10.58 19.43 -21.63
N ASP A 279 -11.47 20.40 -21.80
CA ASP A 279 -11.21 21.80 -21.46
C ASP A 279 -10.97 21.97 -19.95
N ASN A 280 -11.73 21.27 -19.10
CA ASN A 280 -11.53 21.28 -17.64
C ASN A 280 -10.18 20.68 -17.25
N LEU A 281 -9.81 19.54 -17.83
CA LEU A 281 -8.54 18.88 -17.56
C LEU A 281 -7.36 19.74 -18.06
N MET A 282 -7.46 20.33 -19.24
CA MET A 282 -6.42 21.19 -19.80
C MET A 282 -6.27 22.50 -19.02
N ALA A 283 -7.38 23.11 -18.59
CA ALA A 283 -7.35 24.27 -17.72
C ALA A 283 -6.61 23.96 -16.40
N TRP A 284 -6.87 22.79 -15.81
CA TRP A 284 -6.12 22.31 -14.65
C TRP A 284 -4.64 22.09 -14.95
N THR A 285 -4.30 21.41 -16.06
CA THR A 285 -2.91 21.18 -16.47
C THR A 285 -2.13 22.47 -16.68
N ILE A 286 -2.73 23.49 -17.31
CA ILE A 286 -2.13 24.83 -17.48
C ILE A 286 -1.93 25.49 -16.11
N LYS A 287 -2.98 25.50 -15.27
CA LYS A 287 -2.90 26.04 -13.91
C LYS A 287 -1.79 25.39 -13.10
N ARG A 288 -1.57 24.07 -13.22
CA ARG A 288 -0.51 23.35 -12.50
C ARG A 288 0.88 23.64 -13.02
N ARG A 289 1.04 23.89 -14.32
CA ARG A 289 2.33 24.29 -14.91
C ARG A 289 2.80 25.64 -14.37
N ASP A 290 1.87 26.59 -14.25
CA ASP A 290 2.15 28.00 -13.93
C ASP A 290 1.86 28.35 -12.46
N GLY A 291 1.40 27.38 -11.66
CA GLY A 291 0.94 27.55 -10.29
C GLY A 291 1.93 27.08 -9.22
N PRO A 292 1.46 26.96 -7.96
CA PRO A 292 2.29 26.57 -6.82
C PRO A 292 2.92 25.18 -7.00
N LEU A 293 4.15 25.04 -6.54
CA LEU A 293 4.84 23.76 -6.55
C LEU A 293 4.47 22.96 -5.29
N PRO A 294 4.48 21.62 -5.33
CA PRO A 294 4.26 20.79 -4.15
C PRO A 294 5.22 21.06 -2.98
N CYS A 295 6.42 21.58 -3.27
CA CYS A 295 7.36 22.00 -2.22
C CYS A 295 6.87 23.21 -1.42
N ASP A 296 5.90 23.96 -1.94
CA ASP A 296 5.25 25.09 -1.27
C ASP A 296 4.04 24.64 -0.44
N ALA A 297 3.84 23.33 -0.27
CA ALA A 297 2.72 22.80 0.47
C ALA A 297 2.73 23.31 1.93
N PRO A 298 1.59 23.77 2.47
CA PRO A 298 1.52 24.31 3.83
C PRO A 298 1.71 23.23 4.91
N HIS A 299 1.46 21.97 4.56
CA HIS A 299 1.52 20.83 5.49
C HIS A 299 2.28 19.65 4.85
N PRO A 300 3.57 19.83 4.51
CA PRO A 300 4.32 18.83 3.78
C PRO A 300 4.48 17.59 4.65
N ILE A 301 4.09 16.44 4.12
CA ILE A 301 4.26 15.16 4.78
C ILE A 301 5.68 14.67 4.53
N ALA A 302 6.40 14.41 5.60
CA ALA A 302 7.71 13.78 5.54
C ALA A 302 7.52 12.29 5.25
N LEU A 303 8.06 11.83 4.12
CA LEU A 303 8.17 10.40 3.82
C LEU A 303 9.60 9.96 4.12
N PRO A 304 9.87 9.32 5.27
CA PRO A 304 11.21 8.84 5.57
C PRO A 304 11.64 7.82 4.53
N GLY A 305 12.90 7.91 4.08
CA GLY A 305 13.48 6.94 3.17
C GLY A 305 13.35 5.52 3.73
N TYR A 306 13.02 4.57 2.87
CA TYR A 306 12.93 3.17 3.27
C TYR A 306 14.29 2.68 3.79
N TRP A 307 14.31 2.21 5.03
CA TRP A 307 15.49 1.61 5.65
C TRP A 307 15.83 0.32 4.89
N ARG A 308 16.90 0.34 4.09
CA ARG A 308 17.32 -0.82 3.30
C ARG A 308 18.19 -1.81 4.06
N GLU A 309 18.71 -1.43 5.21
CA GLU A 309 19.56 -2.31 5.98
C GLU A 309 18.78 -2.75 7.22
N PRO A 310 18.43 -4.04 7.37
CA PRO A 310 18.16 -4.55 8.71
C PRO A 310 19.35 -4.16 9.58
N PRO A 311 19.17 -3.78 10.86
CA PRO A 311 20.31 -3.62 11.74
C PRO A 311 21.18 -4.87 11.62
N ASN A 312 22.43 -4.70 11.19
CA ASN A 312 23.36 -5.80 10.94
C ASN A 312 23.33 -6.72 12.17
N ALA A 313 22.67 -7.88 12.04
CA ALA A 313 22.60 -8.87 13.11
C ALA A 313 24.00 -9.29 13.57
N GLU A 314 24.98 -9.20 12.65
CA GLU A 314 26.39 -9.47 12.93
C GLU A 314 27.14 -8.31 13.62
N ALA A 315 26.75 -7.04 13.41
CA ALA A 315 27.45 -5.90 13.99
C ALA A 315 27.06 -5.63 15.45
N ASP A 316 25.84 -6.00 15.83
CA ASP A 316 25.31 -5.82 17.20
C ASP A 316 25.44 -7.08 18.08
N GLY A 317 26.03 -8.17 17.56
CA GLY A 317 26.06 -9.47 18.25
C GLY A 317 24.67 -10.05 18.54
N LYS A 318 23.62 -9.47 17.96
CA LYS A 318 22.23 -9.91 18.10
C LYS A 318 21.93 -10.80 16.91
N ALA A 319 22.00 -12.11 17.14
CA ALA A 319 21.50 -13.12 16.21
C ALA A 319 20.18 -12.65 15.58
N CYS A 320 20.05 -12.80 14.27
CA CYS A 320 18.75 -12.69 13.60
C CYS A 320 17.72 -13.41 14.48
N PRO A 321 16.56 -12.79 14.80
CA PRO A 321 15.55 -13.45 15.62
C PRO A 321 15.17 -14.75 14.93
N SER A 322 15.73 -15.85 15.44
CA SER A 322 15.49 -17.20 14.97
C SER A 322 14.53 -17.81 15.96
N LEU A 323 13.34 -18.16 15.47
CA LEU A 323 12.37 -18.86 16.29
C LEU A 323 12.83 -20.31 16.41
N SER A 324 13.32 -20.68 17.58
CA SER A 324 13.48 -22.09 17.96
C SER A 324 12.09 -22.65 18.30
N TRP A 325 11.37 -23.06 17.26
CA TRP A 325 10.05 -23.67 17.40
C TRP A 325 10.17 -25.15 17.70
N LEU A 326 9.89 -25.54 18.94
CA LEU A 326 9.61 -26.93 19.31
C LEU A 326 8.10 -27.15 19.22
N ARG A 327 7.61 -27.65 18.07
CA ARG A 327 6.22 -28.07 17.96
C ARG A 327 5.92 -29.10 19.06
N PRO A 328 4.81 -28.98 19.80
CA PRO A 328 4.37 -30.07 20.66
C PRO A 328 4.20 -31.35 19.82
N PRO A 329 4.60 -32.53 20.34
CA PRO A 329 4.36 -33.81 19.67
C PRO A 329 2.90 -33.93 19.23
N LEU A 330 2.65 -34.57 18.09
CA LEU A 330 1.29 -34.74 17.55
C LEU A 330 0.29 -35.33 18.58
N SER A 331 0.78 -36.15 19.51
CA SER A 331 0.01 -36.73 20.61
C SER A 331 -0.50 -35.71 21.65
N GLN A 332 0.01 -34.49 21.63
CA GLN A 332 -0.37 -33.37 22.50
C GLN A 332 -1.16 -32.29 21.74
N LEU A 333 -1.41 -32.52 20.44
CA LEU A 333 -2.18 -31.60 19.61
C LEU A 333 -3.64 -32.03 19.53
N ASP A 334 -4.54 -31.09 19.76
CA ASP A 334 -5.98 -31.20 19.55
C ASP A 334 -6.27 -30.83 18.09
N PRO A 335 -6.67 -31.79 17.24
CA PRO A 335 -6.86 -31.57 15.82
C PRO A 335 -8.05 -30.64 15.51
N ASP A 336 -8.96 -30.45 16.47
CA ASP A 336 -10.16 -29.63 16.30
C ASP A 336 -9.96 -28.20 16.81
N ARG A 337 -8.79 -27.90 17.41
CA ARG A 337 -8.46 -26.57 17.92
C ARG A 337 -7.43 -25.87 17.02
N PRO A 338 -7.71 -24.63 16.55
CA PRO A 338 -6.78 -23.90 15.70
C PRO A 338 -5.54 -23.47 16.48
N ILE A 339 -4.37 -23.93 16.03
CA ILE A 339 -3.06 -23.56 16.58
C ILE A 339 -2.52 -22.33 15.86
N LEU A 340 -2.11 -21.33 16.63
CA LEU A 340 -1.43 -20.13 16.16
C LEU A 340 0.02 -20.44 15.81
N ALA A 341 0.68 -19.58 15.02
CA ALA A 341 2.11 -19.73 14.74
C ALA A 341 2.98 -19.67 16.01
N THR A 342 2.43 -19.16 17.12
CA THR A 342 3.04 -19.18 18.46
C THR A 342 3.08 -20.56 19.12
N GLY A 343 2.44 -21.58 18.52
CA GLY A 343 2.29 -22.92 19.12
C GLY A 343 1.17 -23.05 20.16
N ARG A 344 0.47 -21.95 20.48
CA ARG A 344 -0.71 -21.92 21.38
C ARG A 344 -2.00 -22.13 20.60
N TYR A 345 -3.05 -22.59 21.25
CA TYR A 345 -4.37 -22.60 20.63
C TYR A 345 -4.99 -21.20 20.63
N ALA A 346 -5.78 -20.90 19.60
CA ALA A 346 -6.40 -19.59 19.41
C ALA A 346 -7.40 -19.20 20.52
N ASP A 347 -7.82 -20.17 21.33
CA ASP A 347 -8.73 -20.06 22.48
C ASP A 347 -8.01 -20.10 23.83
N GLU A 348 -6.68 -20.29 23.87
CA GLU A 348 -5.91 -20.14 25.11
C GLU A 348 -5.83 -18.66 25.49
N GLU A 349 -6.32 -18.32 26.68
CA GLU A 349 -6.12 -16.99 27.23
C GLU A 349 -4.61 -16.72 27.37
N PRO A 350 -4.14 -15.51 27.05
CA PRO A 350 -2.75 -15.17 27.27
C PRO A 350 -2.50 -15.27 28.77
N GLU A 351 -1.65 -16.21 29.18
CA GLU A 351 -1.05 -16.15 30.52
C GLU A 351 -0.52 -14.74 30.70
N THR A 352 -0.91 -14.11 31.80
CA THR A 352 -0.42 -12.82 32.27
C THR A 352 1.06 -12.91 32.65
N GLU A 353 1.91 -13.39 31.76
CA GLU A 353 3.30 -12.96 31.74
C GLU A 353 3.29 -11.58 31.08
N LEU A 354 3.30 -10.56 31.94
CA LEU A 354 3.74 -9.23 31.57
C LEU A 354 5.06 -9.39 30.81
N ILE A 355 5.00 -9.33 29.48
CA ILE A 355 6.16 -8.96 28.69
C ILE A 355 6.55 -7.60 29.26
N THR A 356 7.58 -7.57 30.09
CA THR A 356 8.17 -6.32 30.55
C THR A 356 8.60 -5.57 29.31
N VAL A 357 7.79 -4.60 28.92
CA VAL A 357 8.16 -3.58 27.95
C VAL A 357 9.47 -2.98 28.46
N PRO A 358 10.57 -2.99 27.69
CA PRO A 358 11.78 -2.30 28.09
C PRO A 358 11.42 -0.85 28.38
N ASP A 359 11.81 -0.37 29.54
CA ASP A 359 11.56 1.00 30.00
C ASP A 359 11.96 2.01 28.90
N PRO A 360 11.01 2.79 28.33
CA PRO A 360 11.29 3.74 27.26
C PRO A 360 12.18 4.91 27.72
N SER A 361 12.48 5.02 29.02
CA SER A 361 13.44 5.99 29.56
C SER A 361 14.91 5.55 29.47
N ARG A 362 15.18 4.28 29.15
CA ARG A 362 16.54 3.84 28.78
C ARG A 362 16.77 4.17 27.31
N GLY A 363 17.16 5.42 27.06
CA GLY A 363 17.63 5.85 25.75
C GLY A 363 18.69 4.91 25.20
N PHE A 364 18.67 4.70 23.89
CA PHE A 364 19.73 3.98 23.19
C PHE A 364 21.09 4.59 23.55
N PRO A 365 22.12 3.78 23.89
CA PRO A 365 23.45 4.31 24.07
C PRO A 365 23.88 4.98 22.76
N GLN A 366 24.13 6.29 22.80
CA GLN A 366 24.73 6.97 21.67
C GLN A 366 26.15 6.45 21.45
N PRO A 367 26.61 6.30 20.20
CA PRO A 367 28.00 5.97 19.93
C PRO A 367 28.89 7.06 20.52
N SER A 368 29.88 6.67 21.31
CA SER A 368 30.93 7.57 21.78
C SER A 368 31.71 8.11 20.59
N LEU A 369 31.60 9.42 20.37
CA LEU A 369 32.51 10.17 19.49
C LEU A 369 33.86 10.31 20.20
N GLU A 370 34.73 9.32 20.09
CA GLU A 370 36.17 9.50 20.32
C GLU A 370 37.01 8.76 19.27
N ALA A 371 37.85 9.57 18.61
CA ALA A 371 38.96 9.34 17.68
C ALA A 371 38.65 8.82 16.26
#